data_AF-A0A976QDP3-F1
#
_entry.id   AF-A0A976QDP3-F1
#
_cell.length_a   1.000
_cell.length_b   1.000
_cell.length_c   1.000
_cell.angle_alpha   90.00
_cell.angle_beta   90.00
_cell.angle_gamma   90.00
#
_symmetry.space_group_name_H-M   'P 1'
#
loop_
_entity.id
_entity.type
_entity.pdbx_description
1 polymer ?
#
loop_
_entity_poly.entity_id
_entity_poly.type
_entity_poly.pdbx_seq_one_letter_code
_entity_poly.pdbx_strand_id
1 'polypeptide(L)'
;FRSPSEWKKLQKQLPKKALRDPETLAVPAYYPDTLAVRADLAHRMELASLLDIECARILSELTEDGLRDNTIIFFWGDHGEGLPHGKRSLTEHGLRVPLIVHLPKAIQKAIHSQSPEINSRLVSLLDLGPTALDLAGVPIPLWMEGKSFLGSHTILQSEIISARDRMDEREGFSRSVRTDRYRYVRHFLPWVSGDDLPNYASGVAITRELRTCLREGTLPAGASWFSRSRRPPEELFDIDNDPEELNDVHARRDHSSYATALSHHRAQLVSFMRSSRDTGILPEAMLRREALLAGSEWGVFHPATQGSSENLADRQALARYDEILKVAMAVAEDHPPDYFASELKATDPAVRYWAACGVGWSGIRIGADSQKAAALFLEPLLIDSDAVVRIAAARWFSSCTHTDQGLDVLLAIIGSDDPSTRMAALIAVESLGERAARLRPNVASLSLSKNEEYSDRLKARITGKSELPSHVNLDATHGKNTKPNAQQ
;
A
#
# COMPACT_ATOMS: atom_id res chain seq x y z
N PHE A 1 19.67 -7.89 2.57
CA PHE A 1 20.19 -8.55 1.35
C PHE A 1 21.47 -9.28 1.72
N ARG A 2 21.64 -10.52 1.26
CA ARG A 2 22.90 -11.26 1.47
C ARG A 2 24.02 -10.58 0.69
N SER A 3 25.24 -10.63 1.21
CA SER A 3 26.41 -10.09 0.50
C SER A 3 26.63 -10.81 -0.83
N PRO A 4 27.30 -10.19 -1.82
CA PRO A 4 27.63 -10.85 -3.09
C PRO A 4 28.38 -12.18 -2.90
N SER A 5 29.19 -12.28 -1.85
CA SER A 5 29.93 -13.52 -1.52
C SER A 5 29.01 -14.64 -1.00
N GLU A 6 28.02 -14.30 -0.19
CA GLU A 6 27.00 -15.24 0.28
C GLU A 6 26.08 -15.67 -0.85
N TRP A 7 25.74 -14.75 -1.75
CA TRP A 7 24.94 -15.08 -2.94
C TRP A 7 25.66 -16.09 -3.84
N LYS A 8 26.94 -15.87 -4.14
CA LYS A 8 27.74 -16.86 -4.91
C LYS A 8 27.82 -18.23 -4.24
N LYS A 9 27.75 -18.31 -2.90
CA LYS A 9 27.70 -19.60 -2.20
C LYS A 9 26.36 -20.30 -2.40
N LEU A 10 25.25 -19.55 -2.37
CA LEU A 10 23.92 -20.09 -2.62
C LEU A 10 23.74 -20.55 -4.07
N GLN A 11 24.22 -19.77 -5.04
CA GLN A 11 24.14 -20.15 -6.46
C GLN A 11 24.82 -21.50 -6.76
N LYS A 12 25.86 -21.88 -6.00
CA LYS A 12 26.50 -23.20 -6.15
C LYS A 12 25.61 -24.37 -5.75
N GLN A 13 24.55 -24.13 -4.98
CA GLN A 13 23.56 -25.14 -4.60
C GLN A 13 22.53 -25.37 -5.71
N LEU A 14 22.40 -24.43 -6.65
CA LEU A 14 21.45 -24.54 -7.74
C LEU A 14 21.91 -25.53 -8.80
N PRO A 15 21.01 -26.36 -9.35
CA PRO A 15 21.32 -27.13 -10.55
C PRO A 15 21.55 -26.18 -11.72
N LYS A 16 22.44 -26.54 -12.66
CA LYS A 16 22.81 -25.69 -13.80
C LYS A 16 21.60 -25.14 -14.58
N LYS A 17 20.52 -25.92 -14.70
CA LYS A 17 19.28 -25.53 -15.39
C LYS A 17 18.48 -24.42 -14.70
N ALA A 18 18.73 -24.19 -13.40
CA ALA A 18 18.06 -23.15 -12.62
C ALA A 18 18.81 -21.82 -12.64
N LEU A 19 20.10 -21.82 -13.01
CA LEU A 19 20.87 -20.60 -13.24
C LEU A 19 20.29 -19.84 -14.43
N ARG A 20 20.20 -18.52 -14.31
CA ARG A 20 19.63 -17.64 -15.32
C ARG A 20 20.71 -16.72 -15.84
N ASP A 21 20.85 -16.68 -17.15
CA ASP A 21 21.69 -15.69 -17.82
C ASP A 21 20.91 -14.39 -17.99
N PRO A 22 21.28 -13.31 -17.27
CA PRO A 22 20.60 -12.02 -17.38
C PRO A 22 20.51 -11.51 -18.82
N GLU A 23 21.51 -11.76 -19.67
CA GLU A 23 21.53 -11.24 -21.04
C GLU A 23 20.41 -11.82 -21.91
N THR A 24 19.86 -12.98 -21.52
CA THR A 24 18.80 -13.68 -22.28
C THR A 24 17.39 -13.47 -21.74
N LEU A 25 17.24 -12.84 -20.57
CA LEU A 25 15.94 -12.69 -19.91
C LEU A 25 15.07 -11.60 -20.56
N ALA A 26 13.82 -11.94 -20.87
CA ALA A 26 12.83 -10.94 -21.23
C ALA A 26 12.53 -10.03 -20.04
N VAL A 27 12.49 -8.72 -20.29
CA VAL A 27 12.14 -7.71 -19.28
C VAL A 27 10.67 -7.33 -19.47
N PRO A 28 9.83 -7.40 -18.42
CA PRO A 28 8.45 -6.91 -18.50
C PRO A 28 8.37 -5.44 -18.91
N ALA A 29 7.33 -5.05 -19.65
CA ALA A 29 7.20 -3.71 -20.22
C ALA A 29 7.11 -2.57 -19.19
N TYR A 30 6.84 -2.92 -17.93
CA TYR A 30 6.80 -2.01 -16.78
C TYR A 30 8.14 -1.81 -16.07
N TYR A 31 9.24 -2.34 -16.61
CA TYR A 31 10.60 -2.03 -16.18
C TYR A 31 11.49 -1.55 -17.32
N PRO A 32 12.50 -0.70 -17.04
CA PRO A 32 13.56 -0.38 -17.98
C PRO A 32 14.34 -1.62 -18.40
N ASP A 33 14.61 -1.77 -19.70
CA ASP A 33 15.40 -2.88 -20.20
C ASP A 33 16.91 -2.60 -20.05
N THR A 34 17.42 -2.86 -18.85
CA THR A 34 18.85 -2.72 -18.52
C THR A 34 19.42 -4.01 -17.96
N LEU A 35 20.75 -4.20 -18.07
CA LEU A 35 21.42 -5.37 -17.50
C LEU A 35 21.21 -5.48 -15.98
N ALA A 36 21.12 -4.35 -15.28
CA ALA A 36 20.85 -4.32 -13.85
C ALA A 36 19.44 -4.86 -13.51
N VAL A 37 18.43 -4.46 -14.29
CA VAL A 37 17.06 -4.97 -14.15
C VAL A 37 17.01 -6.48 -14.46
N ARG A 38 17.64 -6.90 -15.57
CA ARG A 38 17.75 -8.32 -15.94
C ARG A 38 18.43 -9.16 -14.86
N ALA A 39 19.48 -8.62 -14.22
CA ALA A 39 20.19 -9.30 -13.15
C ALA A 39 19.32 -9.49 -11.90
N ASP A 40 18.51 -8.48 -11.52
CA ASP A 40 17.56 -8.61 -10.41
C ASP A 40 16.44 -9.63 -10.73
N LEU A 41 15.95 -9.67 -11.99
CA LEU A 41 14.98 -10.68 -12.43
C LEU A 41 15.58 -12.10 -12.40
N ALA A 42 16.81 -12.27 -12.89
CA ALA A 42 17.55 -13.53 -12.83
C ALA A 42 17.69 -14.01 -11.38
N HIS A 43 18.16 -13.11 -10.51
CA HIS A 43 18.34 -13.38 -9.09
C HIS A 43 17.03 -13.82 -8.43
N ARG A 44 15.90 -13.15 -8.72
CA ARG A 44 14.59 -13.56 -8.20
C ARG A 44 14.20 -14.99 -8.63
N MET A 45 14.37 -15.33 -9.90
CA MET A 45 14.05 -16.68 -10.41
C MET A 45 14.95 -17.77 -9.80
N GLU A 46 16.21 -17.45 -9.55
CA GLU A 46 17.16 -18.32 -8.87
C GLU A 46 16.80 -18.52 -7.40
N LEU A 47 16.36 -17.46 -6.69
CA LEU A 47 15.84 -17.57 -5.33
C LEU A 47 14.60 -18.45 -5.25
N ALA A 48 13.68 -18.36 -6.21
CA ALA A 48 12.52 -19.25 -6.29
C ALA A 48 12.94 -20.71 -6.47
N SER A 49 14.03 -20.97 -7.20
CA SER A 49 14.57 -22.32 -7.38
C SER A 49 15.22 -22.85 -6.10
N LEU A 50 15.84 -21.99 -5.29
CA LEU A 50 16.33 -22.36 -3.95
C LEU A 50 15.18 -22.69 -3.00
N LEU A 51 14.08 -21.92 -3.05
CA LEU A 51 12.88 -22.20 -2.29
C LEU A 51 12.29 -23.57 -2.66
N ASP A 52 12.23 -23.91 -3.94
CA ASP A 52 11.76 -25.21 -4.42
C ASP A 52 12.59 -26.39 -3.87
N ILE A 53 13.92 -26.26 -3.87
CA ILE A 53 14.83 -27.26 -3.28
C ILE A 53 14.56 -27.44 -1.78
N GLU A 54 14.35 -26.34 -1.05
CA GLU A 54 14.06 -26.39 0.37
C GLU A 54 12.68 -27.00 0.66
N CYS A 55 11.68 -26.71 -0.17
CA CYS A 55 10.37 -27.36 -0.10
C CYS A 55 10.51 -28.87 -0.31
N ALA A 56 11.28 -29.31 -1.30
CA ALA A 56 11.53 -30.73 -1.55
C ALA A 56 12.21 -31.41 -0.35
N ARG A 57 13.15 -30.74 0.32
CA ARG A 57 13.79 -31.25 1.55
C ARG A 57 12.77 -31.49 2.66
N ILE A 58 11.93 -30.48 2.96
CA ILE A 58 10.90 -30.57 4.00
C ILE A 58 9.87 -31.68 3.69
N LEU A 59 9.48 -31.81 2.41
CA LEU A 59 8.56 -32.87 1.99
C LEU A 59 9.16 -34.28 2.11
N SER A 60 10.48 -34.42 1.88
CA SER A 60 11.20 -35.68 2.12
C SER A 60 11.23 -36.02 3.60
N GLU A 61 11.54 -35.07 4.48
CA GLU A 61 11.54 -35.28 5.94
C GLU A 61 10.17 -35.74 6.44
N LEU A 62 9.10 -35.10 5.97
CA LEU A 62 7.72 -35.50 6.30
C LEU A 62 7.38 -36.94 5.83
N THR A 63 8.01 -37.40 4.75
CA THR A 63 7.86 -38.76 4.22
C THR A 63 8.68 -39.77 5.02
N GLU A 64 9.91 -39.42 5.37
CA GLU A 64 10.80 -40.24 6.20
C GLU A 64 10.21 -40.47 7.60
N ASP A 65 9.53 -39.46 8.16
CA ASP A 65 8.81 -39.55 9.43
C ASP A 65 7.49 -40.33 9.35
N GLY A 66 7.06 -40.76 8.15
CA GLY A 66 5.80 -41.47 7.93
C GLY A 66 4.54 -40.60 8.14
N LEU A 67 4.67 -39.28 8.14
CA LEU A 67 3.59 -38.32 8.41
C LEU A 67 2.89 -37.83 7.13
N ARG A 68 3.46 -38.12 5.95
CA ARG A 68 3.03 -37.60 4.65
C ARG A 68 1.56 -37.85 4.32
N ASP A 69 1.03 -39.03 4.64
CA ASP A 69 -0.36 -39.43 4.37
C ASP A 69 -1.36 -38.98 5.45
N ASN A 70 -0.89 -38.26 6.47
CA ASN A 70 -1.72 -37.71 7.55
C ASN A 70 -1.57 -36.18 7.67
N THR A 71 -0.97 -35.53 6.67
CA THR A 71 -0.66 -34.10 6.71
C THR A 71 -1.26 -33.37 5.53
N ILE A 72 -2.06 -32.34 5.81
CA ILE A 72 -2.48 -31.34 4.82
C ILE A 72 -1.36 -30.31 4.68
N ILE A 73 -0.97 -29.97 3.45
CA ILE A 73 0.14 -29.05 3.19
C ILE A 73 -0.40 -27.87 2.40
N PHE A 74 -0.23 -26.67 2.94
CA PHE A 74 -0.51 -25.41 2.25
C PHE A 74 0.81 -24.76 1.85
N PHE A 75 0.92 -24.28 0.62
CA PHE A 75 2.03 -23.46 0.13
C PHE A 75 1.46 -22.17 -0.44
N TRP A 76 1.89 -21.03 0.09
CA TRP A 76 1.46 -19.70 -0.37
C TRP A 76 2.51 -18.62 -0.12
N GLY A 77 2.33 -17.45 -0.75
CA GLY A 77 3.09 -16.22 -0.45
C GLY A 77 2.27 -15.24 0.40
N ASP A 78 2.92 -14.41 1.21
CA ASP A 78 2.27 -13.38 2.04
C ASP A 78 1.82 -12.16 1.23
N HIS A 79 2.51 -11.89 0.13
CA HIS A 79 2.17 -10.87 -0.87
C HIS A 79 2.69 -11.27 -2.25
N GLY A 80 2.34 -10.48 -3.27
CA GLY A 80 2.82 -10.67 -4.64
C GLY A 80 4.33 -10.41 -4.81
N GLU A 81 4.76 -10.04 -6.02
CA GLU A 81 6.18 -10.00 -6.38
C GLU A 81 6.99 -9.03 -5.49
N GLY A 82 8.13 -9.46 -4.92
CA GLY A 82 8.95 -8.60 -4.06
C GLY A 82 9.71 -7.45 -4.75
N LEU A 83 9.45 -7.21 -6.04
CA LEU A 83 10.05 -6.17 -6.86
C LEU A 83 9.11 -4.95 -6.97
N PRO A 84 9.58 -3.76 -7.41
CA PRO A 84 8.70 -2.61 -7.67
C PRO A 84 7.54 -2.98 -8.62
N HIS A 85 6.40 -2.30 -8.61
CA HIS A 85 5.15 -2.74 -9.29
C HIS A 85 4.41 -3.92 -8.61
N GLY A 86 5.11 -4.79 -7.89
CA GLY A 86 4.54 -5.85 -7.06
C GLY A 86 4.22 -5.39 -5.63
N LYS A 87 4.90 -5.96 -4.64
CA LYS A 87 4.73 -5.71 -3.20
C LYS A 87 4.44 -4.23 -2.94
N ARG A 88 3.33 -3.98 -2.24
CA ARG A 88 2.73 -2.66 -1.93
C ARG A 88 1.78 -2.09 -2.98
N SER A 89 1.63 -2.68 -4.16
CA SER A 89 0.59 -2.31 -5.10
C SER A 89 -0.72 -3.02 -4.75
N LEU A 90 -1.85 -2.41 -5.13
CA LEU A 90 -3.17 -3.05 -5.07
C LEU A 90 -3.55 -3.69 -6.41
N THR A 91 -2.56 -4.12 -7.19
CA THR A 91 -2.70 -4.78 -8.49
C THR A 91 -2.50 -6.30 -8.34
N GLU A 92 -2.79 -7.11 -9.36
CA GLU A 92 -2.50 -8.55 -9.41
C GLU A 92 -1.04 -8.83 -9.07
N HIS A 93 -0.10 -8.02 -9.56
CA HIS A 93 1.33 -8.15 -9.22
C HIS A 93 1.63 -8.06 -7.73
N GLY A 94 0.88 -7.24 -6.98
CA GLY A 94 1.06 -7.05 -5.55
C GLY A 94 0.23 -7.98 -4.67
N LEU A 95 -0.88 -8.51 -5.20
CA LEU A 95 -1.89 -9.23 -4.42
C LEU A 95 -2.12 -10.69 -4.82
N ARG A 96 -1.86 -11.07 -6.07
CA ARG A 96 -1.99 -12.46 -6.52
C ARG A 96 -0.78 -13.26 -6.08
N VAL A 97 -1.02 -14.25 -5.23
CA VAL A 97 0.01 -15.13 -4.68
C VAL A 97 -0.21 -16.58 -5.15
N PRO A 98 0.84 -17.41 -5.23
CA PRO A 98 0.63 -18.83 -5.39
C PRO A 98 -0.16 -19.38 -4.19
N LEU A 99 -1.06 -20.32 -4.44
CA LEU A 99 -1.71 -21.12 -3.41
C LEU A 99 -1.82 -22.55 -3.91
N ILE A 100 -1.13 -23.48 -3.24
CA ILE A 100 -1.19 -24.92 -3.52
C ILE A 100 -1.60 -25.61 -2.22
N VAL A 101 -2.62 -26.46 -2.32
CA VAL A 101 -3.08 -27.27 -1.19
C VAL A 101 -2.95 -28.74 -1.55
N HIS A 102 -2.11 -29.46 -0.81
CA HIS A 102 -2.05 -30.91 -0.86
C HIS A 102 -2.94 -31.50 0.23
N LEU A 103 -3.84 -32.39 -0.16
CA LEU A 103 -4.69 -33.16 0.73
C LEU A 103 -4.29 -34.64 0.73
N PRO A 104 -4.22 -35.29 1.89
CA PRO A 104 -4.13 -36.75 1.94
C PRO A 104 -5.36 -37.43 1.31
N LYS A 105 -5.18 -38.64 0.77
CA LYS A 105 -6.27 -39.40 0.10
C LYS A 105 -7.53 -39.56 0.96
N ALA A 106 -7.36 -39.75 2.27
CA ALA A 106 -8.48 -39.87 3.21
C ALA A 106 -9.31 -38.58 3.27
N ILE A 107 -8.66 -37.42 3.33
CA ILE A 107 -9.31 -36.10 3.34
C ILE A 107 -9.95 -35.82 1.99
N GLN A 108 -9.26 -36.11 0.87
CA GLN A 108 -9.84 -35.96 -0.47
C GLN A 108 -11.16 -36.71 -0.61
N LYS A 109 -11.20 -37.97 -0.13
CA LYS A 109 -12.42 -38.79 -0.14
C LYS A 109 -13.51 -38.21 0.75
N ALA A 110 -13.16 -37.71 1.94
CA ALA A 110 -14.11 -37.17 2.90
C ALA A 110 -14.81 -35.89 2.41
N ILE A 111 -14.10 -35.03 1.67
CA ILE A 111 -14.64 -33.77 1.16
C ILE A 111 -15.00 -33.82 -0.34
N HIS A 112 -14.96 -35.02 -0.95
CA HIS A 112 -15.22 -35.23 -2.38
C HIS A 112 -14.35 -34.35 -3.30
N SER A 113 -13.10 -34.10 -2.92
CA SER A 113 -12.14 -33.31 -3.71
C SER A 113 -11.67 -34.09 -4.94
N GLN A 114 -11.56 -33.41 -6.08
CA GLN A 114 -11.04 -33.96 -7.34
C GLN A 114 -9.53 -33.74 -7.53
N SER A 115 -8.77 -33.55 -6.45
CA SER A 115 -7.33 -33.27 -6.50
C SER A 115 -6.53 -34.32 -7.30
N PRO A 116 -5.64 -33.92 -8.24
CA PRO A 116 -5.26 -32.55 -8.57
C PRO A 116 -6.32 -31.84 -9.43
N GLU A 117 -6.66 -30.61 -9.06
CA GLU A 117 -7.57 -29.71 -9.78
C GLU A 117 -6.92 -28.33 -9.86
N ILE A 118 -7.08 -27.63 -10.99
CA ILE A 118 -6.80 -26.20 -11.10
C ILE A 118 -8.12 -25.48 -10.98
N ASN A 119 -8.20 -24.53 -10.05
CA ASN A 119 -9.43 -23.82 -9.75
C ASN A 119 -9.23 -22.30 -9.90
N SER A 120 -10.19 -21.62 -10.53
CA SER A 120 -10.20 -20.17 -10.76
C SER A 120 -11.06 -19.39 -9.76
N ARG A 121 -11.47 -20.02 -8.64
CA ARG A 121 -12.17 -19.38 -7.53
C ARG A 121 -11.35 -18.22 -6.99
N LEU A 122 -12.06 -17.16 -6.62
CA LEU A 122 -11.52 -16.07 -5.84
C LEU A 122 -11.29 -16.52 -4.40
N VAL A 123 -10.04 -16.41 -3.94
CA VAL A 123 -9.60 -16.78 -2.60
C VAL A 123 -8.75 -15.66 -2.02
N SER A 124 -9.03 -15.29 -0.77
CA SER A 124 -8.26 -14.36 0.05
C SER A 124 -7.35 -15.13 1.00
N LEU A 125 -6.23 -14.53 1.41
CA LEU A 125 -5.40 -15.11 2.48
C LEU A 125 -6.14 -15.16 3.83
N LEU A 126 -7.17 -14.32 4.04
CA LEU A 126 -8.05 -14.40 5.21
C LEU A 126 -8.84 -15.71 5.26
N ASP A 127 -8.99 -16.40 4.13
CA ASP A 127 -9.74 -17.64 4.01
C ASP A 127 -8.97 -18.87 4.51
N LEU A 128 -7.65 -18.76 4.65
CA LEU A 128 -6.80 -19.87 5.11
C LEU A 128 -7.18 -20.35 6.51
N GLY A 129 -7.49 -19.42 7.43
CA GLY A 129 -7.91 -19.74 8.80
C GLY A 129 -9.21 -20.54 8.84
N PRO A 130 -10.33 -19.99 8.31
CA PRO A 130 -11.61 -20.71 8.19
C PRO A 130 -11.49 -22.06 7.46
N THR A 131 -10.70 -22.12 6.39
CA THR A 131 -10.47 -23.35 5.62
C THR A 131 -9.74 -24.42 6.46
N ALA A 132 -8.72 -24.03 7.22
CA ALA A 132 -8.01 -24.94 8.10
C ALA A 132 -8.92 -25.50 9.21
N LEU A 133 -9.80 -24.67 9.78
CA LEU A 133 -10.79 -25.11 10.77
C LEU A 133 -11.81 -26.09 10.18
N ASP A 134 -12.35 -25.79 9.00
CA ASP A 134 -13.31 -26.68 8.30
C ASP A 134 -12.69 -28.05 8.00
N LEU A 135 -11.46 -28.07 7.48
CA LEU A 135 -10.73 -29.31 7.21
C LEU A 135 -10.40 -30.12 8.48
N ALA A 136 -10.22 -29.43 9.62
CA ALA A 136 -10.03 -30.05 10.92
C ALA A 136 -11.35 -30.48 11.60
N GLY A 137 -12.51 -30.19 11.02
CA GLY A 137 -13.82 -30.44 11.62
C GLY A 137 -14.12 -29.54 12.83
N VAL A 138 -13.45 -28.39 12.94
CA VAL A 138 -13.63 -27.40 14.01
C VAL A 138 -14.61 -26.33 13.54
N PRO A 139 -15.62 -25.94 14.35
CA PRO A 139 -16.53 -24.86 13.99
C PRO A 139 -15.80 -23.55 13.70
N ILE A 140 -16.14 -22.90 12.58
CA ILE A 140 -15.58 -21.60 12.20
C ILE A 140 -16.25 -20.51 13.06
N PRO A 141 -15.50 -19.69 13.81
CA PRO A 141 -16.06 -18.58 14.57
C PRO A 141 -16.74 -17.54 13.68
N LEU A 142 -17.90 -17.02 14.13
CA LEU A 142 -18.70 -16.04 13.36
C LEU A 142 -17.99 -14.71 13.09
N TRP A 143 -16.98 -14.35 13.89
CA TRP A 143 -16.21 -13.12 13.73
C TRP A 143 -15.08 -13.23 12.70
N MET A 144 -14.79 -14.43 12.17
CA MET A 144 -13.83 -14.56 11.08
C MET A 144 -14.45 -14.03 9.78
N GLU A 145 -13.79 -13.04 9.18
CA GLU A 145 -14.27 -12.42 7.94
C GLU A 145 -14.06 -13.31 6.72
N GLY A 146 -12.97 -14.10 6.72
CA GLY A 146 -12.66 -15.06 5.66
C GLY A 146 -13.69 -16.17 5.50
N LYS A 147 -13.66 -16.84 4.36
CA LYS A 147 -14.60 -17.89 3.95
C LYS A 147 -13.86 -19.19 3.65
N SER A 148 -14.32 -20.31 4.20
CA SER A 148 -13.74 -21.61 3.83
C SER A 148 -13.89 -21.83 2.32
N PHE A 149 -12.79 -22.06 1.59
CA PHE A 149 -12.81 -22.36 0.15
C PHE A 149 -12.64 -23.85 -0.15
N LEU A 150 -12.34 -24.65 0.88
CA LEU A 150 -12.09 -26.08 0.80
C LEU A 150 -12.53 -26.75 2.11
N GLY A 151 -13.29 -27.84 2.01
CA GLY A 151 -13.84 -28.53 3.18
C GLY A 151 -15.31 -28.88 2.98
N SER A 152 -16.02 -29.06 4.09
CA SER A 152 -17.45 -29.40 4.06
C SER A 152 -18.36 -28.16 4.03
N HIS A 153 -17.84 -27.00 4.40
CA HIS A 153 -18.58 -25.74 4.52
C HIS A 153 -18.03 -24.69 3.54
N THR A 154 -17.75 -25.10 2.31
CA THR A 154 -17.20 -24.18 1.30
C THR A 154 -18.19 -23.07 0.92
N ILE A 155 -17.69 -21.84 0.82
CA ILE A 155 -18.45 -20.66 0.41
C ILE A 155 -17.74 -20.03 -0.80
N LEU A 156 -18.45 -19.91 -1.92
CA LEU A 156 -17.94 -19.23 -3.10
C LEU A 156 -18.07 -17.71 -2.92
N GLN A 157 -17.00 -16.99 -3.27
CA GLN A 157 -16.95 -15.54 -3.23
C GLN A 157 -17.07 -14.97 -4.65
N SER A 158 -17.83 -13.90 -4.80
CA SER A 158 -17.94 -13.11 -6.04
C SER A 158 -16.90 -12.00 -6.14
N GLU A 159 -16.27 -11.65 -5.03
CA GLU A 159 -15.34 -10.53 -4.93
C GLU A 159 -14.29 -10.77 -3.84
N ILE A 160 -13.14 -10.13 -3.99
CA ILE A 160 -12.09 -10.02 -2.96
C ILE A 160 -11.83 -8.54 -2.72
N ILE A 161 -11.86 -8.16 -1.45
CA ILE A 161 -11.47 -6.83 -1.01
C ILE A 161 -10.01 -6.84 -0.59
N SER A 162 -9.26 -5.80 -0.94
CA SER A 162 -7.89 -5.61 -0.48
C SER A 162 -7.69 -4.17 -0.03
N ALA A 163 -6.86 -4.00 1.00
CA ALA A 163 -6.60 -2.71 1.62
C ALA A 163 -5.12 -2.38 1.64
N ARG A 164 -4.82 -1.09 1.54
CA ARG A 164 -3.47 -0.54 1.69
C ARG A 164 -3.55 0.81 2.40
N ASP A 165 -2.89 0.87 3.54
CA ASP A 165 -2.76 2.10 4.34
C ASP A 165 -1.32 2.65 4.25
N ARG A 166 -0.80 3.21 5.35
CA ARG A 166 0.58 3.69 5.47
C ARG A 166 1.58 2.56 5.21
N MET A 167 2.69 2.87 4.53
CA MET A 167 3.83 1.97 4.41
C MET A 167 5.09 2.65 4.91
N ASP A 168 5.65 2.15 6.01
CA ASP A 168 6.73 2.85 6.69
C ASP A 168 6.37 4.34 6.89
N GLU A 169 7.19 5.28 6.45
CA GLU A 169 6.91 6.72 6.55
C GLU A 169 6.00 7.31 5.46
N ARG A 170 5.46 6.48 4.57
CA ARG A 170 4.70 6.91 3.37
C ARG A 170 3.20 6.86 3.61
N GLU A 171 2.55 8.02 3.53
CA GLU A 171 1.08 8.11 3.64
C GLU A 171 0.38 7.29 2.55
N GLY A 172 -0.75 6.67 2.92
CA GLY A 172 -1.54 5.85 2.01
C GLY A 172 -2.89 5.54 2.62
N PHE A 173 -3.93 5.55 1.78
CA PHE A 173 -5.25 5.04 2.10
C PHE A 173 -5.92 4.67 0.76
N SER A 174 -5.95 3.39 0.46
CA SER A 174 -6.48 2.88 -0.81
C SER A 174 -7.13 1.52 -0.60
N ARG A 175 -8.14 1.23 -1.41
CA ARG A 175 -8.91 -0.02 -1.36
C ARG A 175 -9.09 -0.56 -2.76
N SER A 176 -9.23 -1.88 -2.86
CA SER A 176 -9.40 -2.58 -4.13
C SER A 176 -10.51 -3.62 -4.05
N VAL A 177 -11.23 -3.78 -5.14
CA VAL A 177 -12.25 -4.83 -5.34
C VAL A 177 -11.84 -5.62 -6.57
N ARG A 178 -11.71 -6.93 -6.42
CA ARG A 178 -11.41 -7.86 -7.51
C ARG A 178 -12.58 -8.83 -7.69
N THR A 179 -13.24 -8.82 -8.85
CA THR A 179 -14.21 -9.87 -9.23
C THR A 179 -13.53 -10.95 -10.07
N ASP A 180 -14.27 -11.68 -10.91
CA ASP A 180 -13.74 -12.65 -11.88
C ASP A 180 -12.87 -12.01 -12.96
N ARG A 181 -13.31 -10.88 -13.54
CA ARG A 181 -12.65 -10.22 -14.68
C ARG A 181 -12.01 -8.88 -14.38
N TYR A 182 -12.62 -8.08 -13.50
CA TYR A 182 -12.18 -6.71 -13.26
C TYR A 182 -11.50 -6.56 -11.92
N ARG A 183 -10.58 -5.59 -11.87
CA ARG A 183 -10.03 -5.06 -10.62
C ARG A 183 -10.22 -3.56 -10.57
N TYR A 184 -10.87 -3.10 -9.53
CA TYR A 184 -11.09 -1.69 -9.24
C TYR A 184 -10.18 -1.25 -8.11
N VAL A 185 -9.55 -0.08 -8.22
CA VAL A 185 -8.77 0.53 -7.14
C VAL A 185 -9.29 1.93 -6.86
N ARG A 186 -9.55 2.26 -5.60
CA ARG A 186 -9.86 3.62 -5.12
C ARG A 186 -8.68 4.17 -4.35
N HIS A 187 -8.19 5.33 -4.78
CA HIS A 187 -7.17 6.11 -4.07
C HIS A 187 -7.83 7.32 -3.40
N PHE A 188 -7.96 7.26 -2.08
CA PHE A 188 -8.54 8.35 -1.29
C PHE A 188 -7.57 9.53 -1.09
N LEU A 189 -6.28 9.31 -1.33
CA LEU A 189 -5.22 10.33 -1.30
C LEU A 189 -4.63 10.53 -2.71
N PRO A 190 -5.40 11.10 -3.68
CA PRO A 190 -4.96 11.20 -5.08
C PRO A 190 -3.74 12.11 -5.29
N TRP A 191 -3.38 12.94 -4.30
CA TRP A 191 -2.19 13.78 -4.33
C TRP A 191 -0.87 13.02 -4.06
N VAL A 192 -0.92 11.76 -3.64
CA VAL A 192 0.27 10.93 -3.44
C VAL A 192 0.85 10.53 -4.81
N SER A 193 2.18 10.56 -4.94
CA SER A 193 2.88 10.18 -6.17
C SER A 193 2.84 8.67 -6.46
N GLY A 194 3.17 8.31 -7.70
CA GLY A 194 3.41 6.92 -8.13
C GLY A 194 4.65 6.32 -7.48
N ASP A 195 5.78 7.05 -7.47
CA ASP A 195 6.94 6.71 -6.63
C ASP A 195 6.67 7.13 -5.18
N ASP A 196 6.03 6.24 -4.43
CA ASP A 196 5.90 6.34 -2.97
C ASP A 196 6.79 5.32 -2.25
N LEU A 197 7.85 4.84 -2.91
CA LEU A 197 8.77 3.90 -2.30
C LEU A 197 9.72 4.62 -1.32
N PRO A 198 9.99 4.04 -0.14
CA PRO A 198 10.93 4.61 0.82
C PRO A 198 12.34 4.71 0.22
N ASN A 199 13.17 5.62 0.73
CA ASN A 199 14.48 5.91 0.12
C ASN A 199 15.41 4.70 0.10
N TYR A 200 15.38 3.84 1.13
CA TYR A 200 16.18 2.61 1.14
C TYR A 200 15.84 1.68 -0.03
N ALA A 201 14.67 1.80 -0.66
CA ALA A 201 14.32 1.04 -1.86
C ALA A 201 15.24 1.34 -3.05
N SER A 202 15.94 2.50 -3.08
CA SER A 202 17.02 2.78 -4.04
C SER A 202 18.24 1.86 -3.89
N GLY A 203 18.33 1.10 -2.80
CA GLY A 203 19.29 0.01 -2.65
C GLY A 203 19.03 -1.15 -3.63
N VAL A 204 17.78 -1.31 -4.09
CA VAL A 204 17.39 -2.29 -5.12
C VAL A 204 17.70 -1.72 -6.50
N ALA A 205 18.34 -2.50 -7.37
CA ALA A 205 18.83 -1.99 -8.66
C ALA A 205 17.68 -1.57 -9.57
N ILE A 206 16.60 -2.37 -9.66
CA ILE A 206 15.41 -2.00 -10.45
C ILE A 206 14.84 -0.63 -10.04
N THR A 207 14.67 -0.36 -8.73
CA THR A 207 14.16 0.93 -8.26
C THR A 207 15.09 2.09 -8.63
N ARG A 208 16.41 1.87 -8.57
CA ARG A 208 17.40 2.87 -8.97
C ARG A 208 17.28 3.18 -10.46
N GLU A 209 17.19 2.15 -11.30
CA GLU A 209 17.03 2.29 -12.74
C GLU A 209 15.71 3.01 -13.08
N LEU A 210 14.59 2.65 -12.46
CA LEU A 210 13.32 3.37 -12.60
C LEU A 210 13.46 4.88 -12.30
N ARG A 211 14.11 5.23 -11.18
CA ARG A 211 14.36 6.64 -10.81
C ARG A 211 15.32 7.34 -11.77
N THR A 212 16.33 6.64 -12.28
CA THR A 212 17.28 7.19 -13.27
C THR A 212 16.57 7.46 -14.60
N CYS A 213 15.86 6.47 -15.15
CA CYS A 213 15.11 6.63 -16.38
C CYS A 213 14.03 7.73 -16.27
N LEU A 214 13.40 7.87 -15.10
CA LEU A 214 12.47 8.97 -14.84
C LEU A 214 13.15 10.35 -14.93
N ARG A 215 14.34 10.52 -14.33
CA ARG A 215 15.10 11.78 -14.40
C ARG A 215 15.61 12.09 -15.80
N GLU A 216 15.98 11.06 -16.56
CA GLU A 216 16.52 11.18 -17.92
C GLU A 216 15.42 11.27 -18.99
N GLY A 217 14.15 11.06 -18.63
CA GLY A 217 13.04 11.02 -19.59
C GLY A 217 13.03 9.78 -20.48
N THR A 218 13.69 8.70 -20.06
CA THR A 218 13.84 7.43 -20.80
C THR A 218 13.01 6.28 -20.23
N LEU A 219 12.08 6.58 -19.32
CA LEU A 219 11.21 5.59 -18.69
C LEU A 219 10.30 4.91 -19.75
N PRO A 220 10.21 3.57 -19.79
CA PRO A 220 9.36 2.89 -20.74
C PRO A 220 7.88 3.17 -20.46
N ALA A 221 7.04 3.13 -21.51
CA ALA A 221 5.62 3.47 -21.40
C ALA A 221 4.86 2.60 -20.38
N GLY A 222 5.18 1.31 -20.29
CA GLY A 222 4.58 0.40 -19.30
C GLY A 222 4.95 0.74 -17.85
N ALA A 223 6.01 1.51 -17.61
CA ALA A 223 6.40 1.96 -16.28
C ALA A 223 5.75 3.30 -15.88
N SER A 224 4.74 3.75 -16.62
CA SER A 224 4.04 5.02 -16.33
C SER A 224 3.42 5.09 -14.92
N TRP A 225 3.09 3.94 -14.31
CA TRP A 225 2.66 3.86 -12.92
C TRP A 225 3.65 4.52 -11.94
N PHE A 226 4.95 4.52 -12.25
CA PHE A 226 6.01 5.07 -11.42
C PHE A 226 6.20 6.58 -11.61
N SER A 227 5.95 7.11 -12.81
CA SER A 227 6.16 8.52 -13.14
C SER A 227 4.99 9.45 -12.77
N ARG A 228 3.86 8.88 -12.34
CA ARG A 228 2.67 9.62 -11.90
C ARG A 228 3.05 10.61 -10.79
N SER A 229 2.91 11.90 -11.06
CA SER A 229 3.08 12.93 -10.02
C SER A 229 1.95 12.87 -8.98
N ARG A 230 0.78 12.35 -9.40
CA ARG A 230 -0.45 12.19 -8.63
C ARG A 230 -1.12 10.89 -9.08
N ARG A 231 -1.78 10.18 -8.17
CA ARG A 231 -2.58 9.01 -8.52
C ARG A 231 -3.92 9.43 -9.10
N PRO A 232 -4.45 8.70 -10.11
CA PRO A 232 -5.85 8.83 -10.44
C PRO A 232 -6.68 8.50 -9.18
N PRO A 233 -7.79 9.21 -8.91
CA PRO A 233 -8.61 8.90 -7.74
C PRO A 233 -9.22 7.50 -7.78
N GLU A 234 -9.38 6.94 -8.97
CA GLU A 234 -9.77 5.56 -9.17
C GLU A 234 -9.23 4.99 -10.48
N GLU A 235 -9.08 3.67 -10.51
CA GLU A 235 -8.63 2.91 -11.66
C GLU A 235 -9.50 1.66 -11.83
N LEU A 236 -9.70 1.23 -13.07
CA LEU A 236 -10.33 -0.04 -13.38
C LEU A 236 -9.46 -0.79 -14.40
N PHE A 237 -9.15 -2.05 -14.11
CA PHE A 237 -8.37 -2.92 -14.98
C PHE A 237 -9.20 -4.11 -15.43
N ASP A 238 -9.13 -4.44 -16.71
CA ASP A 238 -9.74 -5.63 -17.31
C ASP A 238 -8.68 -6.74 -17.36
N ILE A 239 -8.66 -7.61 -16.35
CA ILE A 239 -7.58 -8.58 -16.12
C ILE A 239 -7.48 -9.62 -17.22
N ASP A 240 -8.58 -9.92 -17.92
CA ASP A 240 -8.58 -10.86 -19.03
C ASP A 240 -7.82 -10.32 -20.25
N ASN A 241 -7.89 -9.02 -20.49
CA ASN A 241 -7.27 -8.36 -21.64
C ASN A 241 -5.94 -7.66 -21.31
N ASP A 242 -5.74 -7.30 -20.04
CA ASP A 242 -4.60 -6.58 -19.51
C ASP A 242 -4.15 -7.21 -18.17
N PRO A 243 -3.60 -8.44 -18.21
CA PRO A 243 -3.21 -9.16 -16.99
C PRO A 243 -2.09 -8.48 -16.22
N GLU A 244 -1.36 -7.56 -16.88
CA GLU A 244 -0.27 -6.80 -16.27
C GLU A 244 -0.76 -5.45 -15.70
N GLU A 245 -2.03 -5.09 -15.89
CA GLU A 245 -2.67 -3.88 -15.34
C GLU A 245 -1.96 -2.57 -15.71
N LEU A 246 -1.52 -2.49 -16.96
CA LEU A 246 -0.83 -1.32 -17.49
C LEU A 246 -1.80 -0.28 -18.06
N ASN A 247 -3.06 -0.67 -18.27
CA ASN A 247 -4.08 0.11 -18.96
C ASN A 247 -5.31 0.31 -18.07
N ASP A 248 -5.38 1.47 -17.42
CA ASP A 248 -6.62 1.90 -16.75
C ASP A 248 -7.72 2.15 -17.81
N VAL A 249 -8.73 1.28 -17.85
CA VAL A 249 -9.83 1.38 -18.82
C VAL A 249 -10.79 2.53 -18.49
N HIS A 250 -10.77 3.04 -17.24
CA HIS A 250 -11.56 4.19 -16.86
C HIS A 250 -11.04 5.49 -17.50
N ALA A 251 -9.71 5.63 -17.64
CA ALA A 251 -9.07 6.78 -18.27
C ALA A 251 -9.26 6.86 -19.80
N ARG A 252 -9.90 5.86 -20.43
CA ARG A 252 -10.08 5.80 -21.89
C ARG A 252 -11.26 6.65 -22.38
N ARG A 253 -11.17 7.10 -23.64
CA ARG A 253 -12.27 7.85 -24.29
C ARG A 253 -13.55 7.02 -24.49
N ASP A 254 -13.43 5.70 -24.57
CA ASP A 254 -14.51 4.72 -24.75
C ASP A 254 -14.95 4.03 -23.44
N HIS A 255 -14.64 4.63 -22.29
CA HIS A 255 -14.94 4.07 -20.95
C HIS A 255 -16.43 3.77 -20.70
N SER A 256 -17.35 4.28 -21.53
CA SER A 256 -18.79 4.00 -21.41
C SER A 256 -19.10 2.50 -21.47
N SER A 257 -18.29 1.72 -22.18
CA SER A 257 -18.38 0.26 -22.21
C SER A 257 -18.07 -0.42 -20.86
N TYR A 258 -17.33 0.25 -19.97
CA TYR A 258 -16.96 -0.24 -18.64
C TYR A 258 -17.75 0.43 -17.50
N ALA A 259 -18.69 1.33 -17.82
CA ALA A 259 -19.44 2.10 -16.82
C ALA A 259 -20.23 1.22 -15.82
N THR A 260 -20.79 0.11 -16.30
CA THR A 260 -21.50 -0.87 -15.46
C THR A 260 -20.54 -1.54 -14.49
N ALA A 261 -19.38 -2.03 -14.97
CA ALA A 261 -18.38 -2.67 -14.13
C ALA A 261 -17.86 -1.70 -13.07
N LEU A 262 -17.52 -0.47 -13.47
CA LEU A 262 -17.07 0.58 -12.57
C LEU A 262 -18.09 0.90 -11.48
N SER A 263 -19.36 1.08 -11.85
CA SER A 263 -20.45 1.37 -10.89
C SER A 263 -20.69 0.22 -9.92
N HIS A 264 -20.61 -1.03 -10.42
CA HIS A 264 -20.73 -2.22 -9.59
C HIS A 264 -19.60 -2.32 -8.55
N HIS A 265 -18.34 -2.14 -8.97
CA HIS A 265 -17.19 -2.24 -8.08
C HIS A 265 -17.14 -1.10 -7.05
N ARG A 266 -17.53 0.11 -7.44
CA ARG A 266 -17.72 1.23 -6.51
C ARG A 266 -18.75 0.89 -5.42
N ALA A 267 -19.89 0.31 -5.82
CA ALA A 267 -20.94 -0.08 -4.88
C ALA A 267 -20.49 -1.20 -3.93
N GLN A 268 -19.76 -2.20 -4.45
CA GLN A 268 -19.14 -3.26 -3.63
C GLN A 268 -18.17 -2.67 -2.60
N LEU A 269 -17.28 -1.76 -3.03
CA LEU A 269 -16.34 -1.10 -2.11
C LEU A 269 -17.07 -0.33 -1.00
N VAL A 270 -18.05 0.51 -1.37
CA VAL A 270 -18.82 1.30 -0.39
C VAL A 270 -19.58 0.39 0.56
N SER A 271 -20.17 -0.70 0.05
CA SER A 271 -20.86 -1.70 0.87
C SER A 271 -19.92 -2.37 1.86
N PHE A 272 -18.72 -2.78 1.42
CA PHE A 272 -17.69 -3.32 2.28
C PHE A 272 -17.30 -2.32 3.37
N MET A 273 -16.84 -1.12 2.98
CA MET A 273 -16.36 -0.11 3.93
C MET A 273 -17.41 0.24 4.98
N ARG A 274 -18.67 0.38 4.56
CA ARG A 274 -19.79 0.66 5.47
C ARG A 274 -20.14 -0.50 6.39
N SER A 275 -20.10 -1.73 5.89
CA SER A 275 -20.46 -2.91 6.69
C SER A 275 -19.36 -3.30 7.69
N SER A 276 -18.08 -3.15 7.31
CA SER A 276 -16.93 -3.37 8.19
C SER A 276 -16.58 -2.15 9.05
N ARG A 277 -17.17 -0.99 8.73
CA ARG A 277 -16.85 0.32 9.33
C ARG A 277 -15.33 0.54 9.37
N ASP A 278 -14.70 0.35 8.21
CA ASP A 278 -13.25 0.35 7.99
C ASP A 278 -12.56 1.55 8.67
N THR A 279 -11.86 1.27 9.76
CA THR A 279 -11.24 2.27 10.65
C THR A 279 -10.09 3.02 10.00
N GLY A 280 -9.52 2.50 8.90
CA GLY A 280 -8.44 3.16 8.15
C GLY A 280 -8.86 4.51 7.56
N ILE A 281 -10.17 4.81 7.51
CA ILE A 281 -10.70 6.10 7.07
C ILE A 281 -10.31 7.27 7.98
N LEU A 282 -9.93 6.98 9.23
CA LEU A 282 -9.42 7.98 10.16
C LEU A 282 -7.91 8.19 9.94
N PRO A 283 -7.44 9.45 9.91
CA PRO A 283 -6.00 9.72 9.93
C PRO A 283 -5.34 9.05 11.14
N GLU A 284 -4.15 8.47 10.97
CA GLU A 284 -3.54 7.61 11.99
C GLU A 284 -3.44 8.25 13.38
N ALA A 285 -3.08 9.53 13.47
CA ALA A 285 -3.03 10.24 14.76
C ALA A 285 -4.41 10.34 15.44
N MET A 286 -5.49 10.54 14.68
CA MET A 286 -6.86 10.48 15.21
C MET A 286 -7.22 9.04 15.60
N LEU A 287 -6.96 8.06 14.72
CA LEU A 287 -7.24 6.64 14.98
C LEU A 287 -6.58 6.15 16.27
N ARG A 288 -5.28 6.42 16.46
CA ARG A 288 -4.52 6.01 17.66
C ARG A 288 -5.13 6.61 18.92
N ARG A 289 -5.44 7.91 18.89
CA ARG A 289 -6.05 8.62 20.02
C ARG A 289 -7.45 8.08 20.34
N GLU A 290 -8.27 7.83 19.33
CA GLU A 290 -9.63 7.31 19.52
C GLU A 290 -9.63 5.82 19.94
N ALA A 291 -8.72 5.01 19.40
CA ALA A 291 -8.55 3.61 19.77
C ALA A 291 -8.17 3.43 21.24
N LEU A 292 -7.35 4.35 21.80
CA LEU A 292 -7.04 4.35 23.23
C LEU A 292 -8.28 4.55 24.11
N LEU A 293 -9.23 5.40 23.67
CA LEU A 293 -10.48 5.64 24.38
C LEU A 293 -11.47 4.48 24.21
N ALA A 294 -11.50 3.88 23.02
CA ALA A 294 -12.38 2.77 22.69
C ALA A 294 -11.85 1.39 23.12
N GLY A 295 -10.61 1.30 23.58
CA GLY A 295 -9.92 0.06 23.98
C GLY A 295 -9.35 -0.76 22.82
N SER A 296 -9.66 -0.41 21.57
CA SER A 296 -9.12 -1.02 20.34
C SER A 296 -9.44 -0.16 19.13
N GLU A 297 -8.74 -0.37 18.01
CA GLU A 297 -9.08 0.27 16.73
C GLU A 297 -10.50 -0.15 16.27
N TRP A 298 -10.83 -1.44 16.36
CA TRP A 298 -12.17 -1.95 16.06
C TRP A 298 -13.26 -1.24 16.85
N GLY A 299 -13.03 -1.02 18.15
CA GLY A 299 -13.97 -0.38 19.06
C GLY A 299 -14.34 1.06 18.70
N VAL A 300 -13.56 1.76 17.86
CA VAL A 300 -13.83 3.15 17.45
C VAL A 300 -15.18 3.29 16.76
N PHE A 301 -15.52 2.32 15.91
CA PHE A 301 -16.82 2.26 15.23
C PHE A 301 -17.68 1.07 15.67
N HIS A 302 -17.25 0.30 16.66
CA HIS A 302 -17.97 -0.86 17.20
C HIS A 302 -18.04 -0.80 18.73
N PRO A 303 -18.86 0.12 19.29
CA PRO A 303 -18.90 0.36 20.73
C PRO A 303 -19.41 -0.88 21.49
N ALA A 304 -18.58 -1.39 22.41
CA ALA A 304 -18.96 -2.48 23.31
C ALA A 304 -19.97 -1.98 24.35
N THR A 305 -21.26 -2.19 24.09
CA THR A 305 -22.36 -1.73 24.95
C THR A 305 -23.36 -2.86 25.16
N GLN A 306 -24.13 -2.82 26.26
CA GLN A 306 -25.15 -3.83 26.57
C GLN A 306 -26.55 -3.23 26.53
N GLY A 307 -27.56 -4.00 26.11
CA GLY A 307 -28.97 -3.64 26.23
C GLY A 307 -29.44 -2.56 25.24
N SER A 308 -30.48 -1.79 25.57
CA SER A 308 -31.04 -0.77 24.64
C SER A 308 -30.07 0.35 24.26
N SER A 309 -29.05 0.61 25.09
CA SER A 309 -27.94 1.52 24.80
C SER A 309 -27.08 1.05 23.62
N GLU A 310 -27.01 -0.26 23.38
CA GLU A 310 -26.26 -0.87 22.29
C GLU A 310 -26.76 -0.40 20.93
N ASN A 311 -28.07 -0.43 20.74
CA ASN A 311 -28.69 0.02 19.50
C ASN A 311 -28.57 1.53 19.25
N LEU A 312 -28.37 2.36 20.28
CA LEU A 312 -28.17 3.80 20.08
C LEU A 312 -26.71 4.11 19.74
N ALA A 313 -25.77 3.58 20.53
CA ALA A 313 -24.35 3.79 20.30
C ALA A 313 -23.90 3.24 18.94
N ASP A 314 -24.40 2.06 18.57
CA ASP A 314 -24.12 1.45 17.27
C ASP A 314 -24.65 2.31 16.10
N ARG A 315 -25.88 2.81 16.21
CA ARG A 315 -26.46 3.71 15.19
C ARG A 315 -25.71 5.04 15.10
N GLN A 316 -25.25 5.59 16.21
CA GLN A 316 -24.45 6.82 16.23
C GLN A 316 -23.06 6.59 15.59
N ALA A 317 -22.42 5.46 15.89
CA ALA A 317 -21.15 5.08 15.28
C ALA A 317 -21.29 4.90 13.77
N LEU A 318 -22.35 4.22 13.31
CA LEU A 318 -22.64 4.07 11.89
C LEU A 318 -22.95 5.42 11.21
N ALA A 319 -23.75 6.28 11.84
CA ALA A 319 -24.06 7.61 11.30
C ALA A 319 -22.80 8.49 11.16
N ARG A 320 -21.93 8.47 12.18
CA ARG A 320 -20.62 9.13 12.14
C ARG A 320 -19.76 8.56 11.01
N TYR A 321 -19.69 7.23 10.88
CA TYR A 321 -18.94 6.57 9.81
C TYR A 321 -19.46 6.98 8.42
N ASP A 322 -20.78 6.95 8.22
CA ASP A 322 -21.44 7.33 6.96
C ASP A 322 -21.13 8.80 6.59
N GLU A 323 -21.08 9.71 7.58
CA GLU A 323 -20.70 11.11 7.36
C GLU A 323 -19.24 11.24 6.90
N ILE A 324 -18.31 10.57 7.59
CA ILE A 324 -16.88 10.57 7.22
C ILE A 324 -16.68 9.96 5.82
N LEU A 325 -17.31 8.81 5.55
CA LEU A 325 -17.24 8.11 4.28
C LEU A 325 -17.75 8.96 3.13
N LYS A 326 -18.88 9.67 3.31
CA LYS A 326 -19.43 10.58 2.31
C LYS A 326 -18.39 11.63 1.90
N VAL A 327 -17.75 12.29 2.86
CA VAL A 327 -16.77 13.35 2.57
C VAL A 327 -15.50 12.77 1.96
N ALA A 328 -14.98 11.66 2.50
CA ALA A 328 -13.78 10.99 1.97
C ALA A 328 -13.97 10.54 0.51
N MET A 329 -15.16 10.02 0.17
CA MET A 329 -15.49 9.67 -1.21
C MET A 329 -15.50 10.91 -2.11
N ALA A 330 -16.07 12.03 -1.66
CA ALA A 330 -16.13 13.26 -2.45
C ALA A 330 -14.76 13.91 -2.68
N VAL A 331 -13.76 13.74 -1.79
CA VAL A 331 -12.40 14.28 -1.99
C VAL A 331 -11.75 13.77 -3.27
N ALA A 332 -12.03 12.52 -3.62
CA ALA A 332 -11.51 11.86 -4.81
C ALA A 332 -12.34 12.17 -6.08
N GLU A 333 -13.32 13.08 -6.01
CA GLU A 333 -14.14 13.52 -7.15
C GLU A 333 -13.80 14.95 -7.59
N ASP A 334 -14.31 15.34 -8.76
CA ASP A 334 -14.04 16.64 -9.38
C ASP A 334 -14.94 17.78 -8.86
N HIS A 335 -14.87 18.08 -7.56
CA HIS A 335 -15.64 19.19 -6.94
C HIS A 335 -14.86 20.50 -6.82
N PRO A 336 -15.48 21.68 -6.88
CA PRO A 336 -14.82 22.95 -6.57
C PRO A 336 -14.57 23.11 -5.04
N PRO A 337 -13.67 24.02 -4.61
CA PRO A 337 -13.36 24.19 -3.18
C PRO A 337 -14.56 24.49 -2.27
N ASP A 338 -15.55 25.24 -2.75
CA ASP A 338 -16.74 25.64 -1.98
C ASP A 338 -17.73 24.49 -1.74
N TYR A 339 -17.60 23.36 -2.45
CA TYR A 339 -18.40 22.15 -2.24
C TYR A 339 -18.34 21.66 -0.79
N PHE A 340 -17.17 21.77 -0.15
CA PHE A 340 -16.93 21.27 1.21
C PHE A 340 -17.23 22.28 2.32
N ALA A 341 -17.78 23.46 1.99
CA ALA A 341 -17.90 24.58 2.92
C ALA A 341 -18.74 24.27 4.18
N SER A 342 -19.70 23.34 4.07
CA SER A 342 -20.53 22.93 5.21
C SER A 342 -19.78 21.95 6.13
N GLU A 343 -19.05 21.02 5.52
CA GLU A 343 -18.28 19.97 6.18
C GLU A 343 -17.07 20.53 6.94
N LEU A 344 -16.49 21.67 6.50
CA LEU A 344 -15.45 22.39 7.26
C LEU A 344 -15.95 22.89 8.63
N LYS A 345 -17.26 22.95 8.85
CA LYS A 345 -17.89 23.38 10.11
C LYS A 345 -18.47 22.21 10.91
N ALA A 346 -18.28 20.97 10.45
CA ALA A 346 -18.78 19.78 11.11
C ALA A 346 -18.23 19.66 12.54
N THR A 347 -19.00 19.07 13.45
CA THR A 347 -18.55 18.84 14.83
C THR A 347 -17.43 17.81 14.88
N ASP A 348 -17.47 16.82 14.00
CA ASP A 348 -16.49 15.75 13.95
C ASP A 348 -15.19 16.19 13.24
N PRO A 349 -14.02 16.04 13.88
CA PRO A 349 -12.75 16.46 13.29
C PRO A 349 -12.34 15.63 12.06
N ALA A 350 -12.74 14.36 11.94
CA ALA A 350 -12.43 13.54 10.77
C ALA A 350 -13.20 14.03 9.53
N VAL A 351 -14.44 14.49 9.71
CA VAL A 351 -15.22 15.15 8.65
C VAL A 351 -14.53 16.44 8.20
N ARG A 352 -14.10 17.28 9.15
CA ARG A 352 -13.34 18.51 8.83
C ARG A 352 -11.99 18.22 8.17
N TYR A 353 -11.30 17.15 8.58
CA TYR A 353 -10.05 16.71 7.96
C TYR A 353 -10.24 16.38 6.48
N TRP A 354 -11.22 15.51 6.16
CA TRP A 354 -11.50 15.15 4.77
C TRP A 354 -11.96 16.37 3.97
N ALA A 355 -12.79 17.23 4.54
CA ALA A 355 -13.18 18.49 3.91
C ALA A 355 -11.98 19.39 3.58
N ALA A 356 -11.05 19.59 4.52
CA ALA A 356 -9.82 20.37 4.29
C ALA A 356 -8.96 19.75 3.18
N CYS A 357 -8.86 18.42 3.12
CA CYS A 357 -8.20 17.72 2.03
C CYS A 357 -8.89 17.94 0.68
N GLY A 358 -10.22 17.86 0.62
CA GLY A 358 -11.00 18.14 -0.59
C GLY A 358 -10.80 19.56 -1.11
N VAL A 359 -10.92 20.56 -0.22
CA VAL A 359 -10.69 21.99 -0.54
C VAL A 359 -9.29 22.19 -1.12
N GLY A 360 -8.27 21.70 -0.43
CA GLY A 360 -6.87 21.85 -0.85
C GLY A 360 -6.55 21.16 -2.16
N TRP A 361 -7.02 19.92 -2.32
CA TRP A 361 -6.84 19.15 -3.54
C TRP A 361 -7.50 19.81 -4.75
N SER A 362 -8.75 20.25 -4.61
CA SER A 362 -9.47 21.02 -5.64
C SER A 362 -8.80 22.35 -5.95
N GLY A 363 -8.25 23.01 -4.94
CA GLY A 363 -7.43 24.22 -5.09
C GLY A 363 -6.26 23.98 -6.05
N ILE A 364 -5.42 22.98 -5.76
CA ILE A 364 -4.17 22.77 -6.51
C ILE A 364 -4.32 22.08 -7.87
N ARG A 365 -5.47 21.44 -8.17
CA ARG A 365 -5.67 20.71 -9.44
C ARG A 365 -6.44 21.51 -10.49
N ILE A 366 -7.32 22.43 -10.09
CA ILE A 366 -8.20 23.15 -11.03
C ILE A 366 -7.49 24.37 -11.63
N GLY A 367 -6.79 25.18 -10.82
CA GLY A 367 -6.07 26.36 -11.31
C GLY A 367 -5.92 27.48 -10.26
N ALA A 368 -5.27 28.59 -10.65
CA ALA A 368 -4.86 29.65 -9.74
C ALA A 368 -6.03 30.32 -8.98
N ASP A 369 -7.19 30.51 -9.62
CA ASP A 369 -8.34 31.10 -8.93
C ASP A 369 -8.96 30.12 -7.91
N SER A 370 -8.94 28.82 -8.21
CA SER A 370 -9.31 27.76 -7.26
C SER A 370 -8.37 27.74 -6.06
N GLN A 371 -7.05 27.96 -6.26
CA GLN A 371 -6.09 28.05 -5.16
C GLN A 371 -6.40 29.21 -4.21
N LYS A 372 -6.73 30.39 -4.76
CA LYS A 372 -7.13 31.56 -3.94
C LYS A 372 -8.42 31.28 -3.16
N ALA A 373 -9.42 30.67 -3.80
CA ALA A 373 -10.67 30.30 -3.13
C ALA A 373 -10.42 29.28 -2.03
N ALA A 374 -9.63 28.24 -2.30
CA ALA A 374 -9.24 27.23 -1.32
C ALA A 374 -8.53 27.85 -0.11
N ALA A 375 -7.61 28.80 -0.33
CA ALA A 375 -6.91 29.49 0.76
C ALA A 375 -7.89 30.18 1.73
N LEU A 376 -8.94 30.83 1.23
CA LEU A 376 -9.95 31.50 2.06
C LEU A 376 -10.73 30.51 2.96
N PHE A 377 -10.99 29.31 2.46
CA PHE A 377 -11.65 28.26 3.24
C PHE A 377 -10.70 27.56 4.24
N LEU A 378 -9.40 27.48 3.93
CA LEU A 378 -8.41 26.80 4.76
C LEU A 378 -7.84 27.67 5.88
N GLU A 379 -7.73 28.99 5.69
CA GLU A 379 -7.15 29.91 6.67
C GLU A 379 -7.81 29.80 8.06
N PRO A 380 -9.16 29.75 8.20
CA PRO A 380 -9.79 29.61 9.51
C PRO A 380 -9.44 28.30 10.24
N LEU A 381 -9.11 27.24 9.49
CA LEU A 381 -8.76 25.92 10.06
C LEU A 381 -7.32 25.85 10.56
N LEU A 382 -6.48 26.86 10.29
CA LEU A 382 -5.13 26.95 10.88
C LEU A 382 -5.15 27.00 12.41
N ILE A 383 -6.28 27.40 13.00
CA ILE A 383 -6.52 27.45 14.45
C ILE A 383 -7.59 26.45 14.90
N ASP A 384 -7.91 25.41 14.11
CA ASP A 384 -8.87 24.37 14.50
C ASP A 384 -8.51 23.75 15.84
N SER A 385 -9.50 23.32 16.63
CA SER A 385 -9.29 22.60 17.88
C SER A 385 -8.45 21.33 17.75
N ASP A 386 -8.58 20.58 16.65
CA ASP A 386 -7.88 19.32 16.42
C ASP A 386 -6.56 19.54 15.66
N ALA A 387 -5.46 19.00 16.18
CA ALA A 387 -4.14 19.15 15.59
C ALA A 387 -4.03 18.56 14.18
N VAL A 388 -4.74 17.46 13.89
CA VAL A 388 -4.69 16.80 12.58
C VAL A 388 -5.45 17.62 11.53
N VAL A 389 -6.54 18.28 11.91
CA VAL A 389 -7.23 19.25 11.04
C VAL A 389 -6.32 20.45 10.77
N ARG A 390 -5.64 20.99 11.80
CA ARG A 390 -4.65 22.06 11.63
C ARG A 390 -3.51 21.66 10.68
N ILE A 391 -2.99 20.42 10.79
CA ILE A 391 -1.95 19.91 9.88
C ILE A 391 -2.47 19.87 8.44
N ALA A 392 -3.66 19.32 8.20
CA ALA A 392 -4.24 19.25 6.86
C ALA A 392 -4.45 20.67 6.28
N ALA A 393 -5.06 21.57 7.06
CA ALA A 393 -5.26 22.95 6.67
C ALA A 393 -3.93 23.65 6.35
N ALA A 394 -2.92 23.49 7.20
CA ALA A 394 -1.61 24.09 7.03
C ALA A 394 -0.86 23.58 5.79
N ARG A 395 -0.91 22.27 5.52
CA ARG A 395 -0.38 21.65 4.30
C ARG A 395 -0.99 22.29 3.05
N TRP A 396 -2.31 22.32 2.99
CA TRP A 396 -3.03 22.78 1.80
C TRP A 396 -2.97 24.29 1.63
N PHE A 397 -3.08 25.05 2.72
CA PHE A 397 -2.96 26.50 2.71
C PHE A 397 -1.56 26.93 2.26
N SER A 398 -0.51 26.24 2.70
CA SER A 398 0.87 26.50 2.26
C SER A 398 1.10 26.12 0.79
N SER A 399 0.33 25.18 0.25
CA SER A 399 0.37 24.82 -1.17
C SER A 399 -0.40 25.82 -2.05
N CYS A 400 -1.39 26.51 -1.50
CA CYS A 400 -2.20 27.50 -2.20
C CYS A 400 -1.68 28.94 -2.06
N THR A 401 -0.76 29.19 -1.13
CA THR A 401 -0.27 30.55 -0.81
C THR A 401 1.25 30.61 -0.65
N HIS A 402 1.79 31.82 -0.75
CA HIS A 402 3.20 32.12 -0.45
C HIS A 402 3.40 32.70 0.96
N THR A 403 2.39 32.62 1.83
CA THR A 403 2.46 33.15 3.20
C THR A 403 2.88 32.08 4.18
N ASP A 404 3.62 32.46 5.22
CA ASP A 404 4.21 31.49 6.14
C ASP A 404 3.30 31.04 7.29
N GLN A 405 2.06 31.53 7.37
CA GLN A 405 1.12 31.16 8.44
C GLN A 405 0.94 29.64 8.56
N GLY A 406 0.76 28.93 7.43
CA GLY A 406 0.66 27.47 7.44
C GLY A 406 1.97 26.79 7.88
N LEU A 407 3.13 27.33 7.49
CA LEU A 407 4.41 26.79 7.93
C LEU A 407 4.66 27.00 9.43
N ASP A 408 4.21 28.11 10.00
CA ASP A 408 4.31 28.39 11.43
C ASP A 408 3.45 27.40 12.24
N VAL A 409 2.26 27.03 11.73
CA VAL A 409 1.43 25.98 12.31
C VAL A 409 2.16 24.63 12.28
N LEU A 410 2.73 24.23 11.13
CA LEU A 410 3.48 22.98 11.02
C LEU A 410 4.71 22.98 11.95
N LEU A 411 5.42 24.11 12.03
CA LEU A 411 6.58 24.27 12.92
C LEU A 411 6.21 24.06 14.39
N ALA A 412 5.08 24.60 14.84
CA ALA A 412 4.61 24.37 16.20
C ALA A 412 4.27 22.89 16.44
N ILE A 413 3.62 22.23 15.47
CA ILE A 413 3.12 20.86 15.64
C ILE A 413 4.23 19.81 15.52
N ILE A 414 5.30 20.03 14.75
CA ILE A 414 6.46 19.11 14.77
C ILE A 414 7.15 19.05 16.14
N GLY A 415 6.88 20.02 17.02
CA GLY A 415 7.30 20.01 18.42
C GLY A 415 6.37 19.26 19.39
N SER A 416 5.20 18.80 18.95
CA SER A 416 4.18 18.11 19.77
C SER A 416 4.72 16.90 20.53
N ASP A 417 4.37 16.66 21.80
CA ASP A 417 4.82 15.45 22.50
C ASP A 417 4.19 14.14 21.98
N ASP A 418 3.08 14.24 21.22
CA ASP A 418 2.43 13.08 20.59
C ASP A 418 3.16 12.63 19.31
N PRO A 419 3.77 11.41 19.28
CA PRO A 419 4.54 10.92 18.15
C PRO A 419 3.74 10.81 16.84
N SER A 420 2.47 10.39 16.91
CA SER A 420 1.63 10.23 15.74
C SER A 420 1.26 11.57 15.09
N THR A 421 0.93 12.57 15.92
CA THR A 421 0.70 13.95 15.46
C THR A 421 1.97 14.57 14.88
N ARG A 422 3.14 14.33 15.50
CA ARG A 422 4.43 14.78 14.97
C ARG A 422 4.69 14.18 13.59
N MET A 423 4.53 12.87 13.44
CA MET A 423 4.73 12.17 12.17
C MET A 423 3.81 12.73 11.08
N ALA A 424 2.52 12.97 11.39
CA ALA A 424 1.59 13.58 10.44
C ALA A 424 2.04 14.99 9.99
N ALA A 425 2.58 15.81 10.90
CA ALA A 425 3.14 17.11 10.56
C ALA A 425 4.42 16.99 9.70
N LEU A 426 5.28 16.02 9.98
CA LEU A 426 6.48 15.75 9.17
C LEU A 426 6.13 15.29 7.75
N ILE A 427 5.10 14.45 7.58
CA ILE A 427 4.58 14.07 6.26
C ILE A 427 4.09 15.31 5.49
N ALA A 428 3.35 16.21 6.15
CA ALA A 428 2.93 17.46 5.54
C ALA A 428 4.12 18.35 5.12
N VAL A 429 5.13 18.52 5.99
CA VAL A 429 6.36 19.26 5.70
C VAL A 429 7.11 18.65 4.50
N GLU A 430 7.26 17.33 4.47
CA GLU A 430 7.90 16.64 3.35
C GLU A 430 7.16 16.88 2.04
N SER A 431 5.82 16.77 2.06
CA SER A 431 5.00 16.92 0.86
C SER A 431 5.06 18.33 0.24
N LEU A 432 5.40 19.34 1.05
CA LEU A 432 5.56 20.73 0.61
C LEU A 432 6.90 20.97 -0.10
N GLY A 433 7.88 20.07 0.02
CA GLY A 433 9.18 20.19 -0.63
C GLY A 433 9.86 21.53 -0.35
N GLU A 434 10.27 22.24 -1.41
CA GLU A 434 10.92 23.55 -1.27
C GLU A 434 10.05 24.62 -0.61
N ARG A 435 8.72 24.52 -0.67
CA ARG A 435 7.83 25.46 0.04
C ARG A 435 8.11 25.46 1.54
N ALA A 436 8.49 24.32 2.12
CA ALA A 436 8.81 24.16 3.54
C ALA A 436 10.31 24.18 3.85
N ALA A 437 11.18 24.61 2.91
CA ALA A 437 12.63 24.61 3.09
C ALA A 437 13.11 25.33 4.36
N ARG A 438 12.42 26.41 4.78
CA ARG A 438 12.73 27.15 6.02
C ARG A 438 12.58 26.32 7.30
N LEU A 439 11.84 25.21 7.28
CA LEU A 439 11.64 24.35 8.44
C LEU A 439 12.74 23.29 8.60
N ARG A 440 13.64 23.12 7.60
CA ARG A 440 14.72 22.12 7.64
C ARG A 440 15.60 22.20 8.90
N PRO A 441 16.04 23.38 9.39
CA PRO A 441 16.84 23.47 10.61
C PRO A 441 16.08 22.97 11.84
N ASN A 442 14.80 23.31 11.96
CA ASN A 442 13.95 22.88 13.07
C ASN A 442 13.74 21.37 13.04
N VAL A 443 13.43 20.80 11.88
CA VAL A 443 13.32 19.34 11.70
C VAL A 443 14.65 18.64 12.05
N ALA A 444 15.79 19.20 11.64
CA ALA A 444 17.11 18.66 11.96
C ALA A 444 17.39 18.63 13.48
N SER A 445 16.86 19.60 14.23
CA SER A 445 17.02 19.70 15.69
C SER A 445 16.10 18.81 16.51
N LEU A 446 15.11 18.14 15.90
CA LEU A 446 14.18 17.27 16.64
C LEU A 446 14.94 16.16 17.36
N SER A 447 14.65 15.98 18.66
CA SER A 447 15.08 14.83 19.44
C SER A 447 13.95 13.81 19.41
N LEU A 448 14.19 12.68 18.73
CA LEU A 448 13.20 11.63 18.54
C LEU A 448 13.57 10.41 19.39
N SER A 449 12.54 9.76 19.93
CA SER A 449 12.71 8.54 20.73
C SER A 449 12.95 7.32 19.83
N LYS A 450 13.40 6.20 20.41
CA LYS A 450 13.60 4.94 19.65
C LYS A 450 12.32 4.39 19.01
N ASN A 451 11.15 4.81 19.49
CA ASN A 451 9.86 4.36 18.95
C ASN A 451 9.35 5.28 17.82
N GLU A 452 10.13 6.29 17.44
CA GLU A 452 9.81 7.27 16.39
C GLU A 452 10.63 7.03 15.11
N GLU A 453 10.92 5.77 14.79
CA GLU A 453 11.73 5.38 13.62
C GLU A 453 11.25 6.05 12.32
N TYR A 454 9.95 6.11 12.06
CA TYR A 454 9.43 6.73 10.83
C TYR A 454 9.58 8.25 10.81
N SER A 455 9.49 8.91 11.98
CA SER A 455 9.79 10.33 12.10
C SER A 455 11.29 10.60 11.86
N ASP A 456 12.17 9.70 12.30
CA ASP A 456 13.61 9.78 12.02
C ASP A 456 13.90 9.66 10.53
N ARG A 457 13.24 8.73 9.84
CA ARG A 457 13.33 8.59 8.37
C ARG A 457 12.84 9.84 7.65
N LEU A 458 11.68 10.40 8.03
CA LEU A 458 11.16 11.66 7.47
C LEU A 458 12.13 12.82 7.72
N LYS A 459 12.69 12.91 8.93
CA LYS A 459 13.70 13.92 9.28
C LYS A 459 14.93 13.82 8.37
N ALA A 460 15.44 12.62 8.12
CA ALA A 460 16.57 12.41 7.22
C ALA A 460 16.24 12.87 5.79
N ARG A 461 15.03 12.54 5.30
CA ARG A 461 14.54 12.92 3.97
C ARG A 461 14.36 14.42 3.80
N ILE A 462 13.67 15.09 4.73
CA ILE A 462 13.44 16.54 4.72
C ILE A 462 14.77 17.32 4.75
N THR A 463 15.75 16.82 5.50
CA THR A 463 17.06 17.47 5.68
C THR A 463 18.09 17.12 4.61
N GLY A 464 17.75 16.27 3.64
CA GLY A 464 18.66 15.85 2.57
C GLY A 464 19.79 14.91 3.02
N LYS A 465 19.70 14.35 4.24
CA LYS A 465 20.63 13.31 4.71
C LYS A 465 20.13 11.97 4.18
N SER A 466 20.75 11.47 3.11
CA SER A 466 20.40 10.15 2.55
C SER A 466 20.63 9.04 3.60
N GLU A 467 19.58 8.30 3.94
CA GLU A 467 19.71 6.99 4.59
C GLU A 467 20.19 5.96 3.56
N LEU A 468 21.50 5.93 3.32
CA LEU A 468 22.12 4.62 3.10
C LEU A 468 22.54 4.14 4.48
N PRO A 469 21.90 3.10 5.05
CA PRO A 469 22.41 2.45 6.24
C PRO A 469 23.90 2.14 6.02
N SER A 470 24.73 2.44 7.00
CA SER A 470 26.20 2.26 7.00
C SER A 470 26.69 0.81 6.78
N HIS A 471 25.79 -0.12 6.45
CA HIS A 471 26.06 -1.52 6.18
C HIS A 471 25.94 -1.92 4.70
N VAL A 472 25.63 -1.01 3.78
CA VAL A 472 25.62 -1.29 2.34
C VAL A 472 26.67 -0.44 1.63
N ASN A 473 27.93 -0.84 1.79
CA ASN A 473 29.02 -0.33 0.99
C ASN A 473 29.03 -1.13 -0.33
N LEU A 474 28.48 -0.58 -1.40
CA LEU A 474 28.43 -1.19 -2.75
C LEU A 474 29.38 -0.52 -3.76
N ASP A 475 30.26 0.38 -3.31
CA ASP A 475 31.34 0.91 -4.15
C ASP A 475 32.50 -0.09 -4.22
N ALA A 476 32.32 -1.13 -5.01
CA ALA A 476 33.39 -2.04 -5.38
C ALA A 476 33.23 -2.60 -6.79
N THR A 477 32.87 -1.78 -7.77
CA THR A 477 33.14 -2.10 -9.19
C THR A 477 33.19 -0.83 -10.01
N HIS A 478 34.38 -0.25 -10.19
CA HIS A 478 34.82 0.42 -11.43
C HIS A 478 36.35 0.29 -11.47
N GLY A 479 36.81 -0.74 -12.18
CA GLY A 479 38.24 -0.98 -12.37
C GLY A 479 38.87 0.13 -13.22
N LYS A 480 39.90 0.78 -12.69
CA LYS A 480 40.94 1.42 -13.49
C LYS A 480 42.23 0.64 -13.29
N ASN A 481 42.45 -0.30 -14.21
CA ASN A 481 43.67 -1.06 -14.31
C ASN A 481 44.58 -0.37 -15.32
N THR A 482 45.48 0.50 -14.86
CA THR A 482 46.68 0.90 -15.62
C THR A 482 47.80 1.26 -14.64
N LYS A 483 48.73 0.33 -14.42
CA LYS A 483 50.10 0.63 -14.02
C LYS A 483 51.03 0.15 -15.14
N PRO A 484 51.94 0.99 -15.66
CA PRO A 484 53.01 0.52 -16.53
C PRO A 484 54.12 -0.13 -15.70
N ASN A 485 54.57 -1.30 -16.14
CA ASN A 485 55.76 -1.99 -15.63
C ASN A 485 57.04 -1.24 -16.06
N ALA A 486 57.98 -1.09 -15.12
CA ALA A 486 59.38 -0.82 -15.41
C ALA A 486 60.16 -2.14 -15.34
N GLN A 487 60.66 -2.53 -16.51
CA GLN A 487 61.77 -3.41 -16.88
C GLN A 487 62.51 -4.22 -15.81
N GLN A 488 62.60 -5.54 -16.06
CA GLN A 488 63.80 -6.17 -16.63
C GLN A 488 63.40 -7.08 -17.79
#